data_AF-A0A1H6ZVU9-F1
#
_entry.id   AF-A0A1H6ZVU9-F1
#
_cell.length_a   1.000
_cell.length_b   1.000
_cell.length_c   1.000
_cell.angle_alpha   90.00
_cell.angle_beta   90.00
_cell.angle_gamma   90.00
#
_symmetry.space_group_name_H-M   'P 1'
#
loop_
_entity.id
_entity.type
_entity.pdbx_description
1 polymer ?
#
loop_
_entity_poly.entity_id
_entity_poly.type
_entity_poly.pdbx_seq_one_letter_code
_entity_poly.pdbx_strand_id
1 'polypeptide(L)'
;MRHLWSFLAGLVVVPVTWVLVALGQDGSASTVDRWVEIGTSNTANLIEPAVYLAVGGVVLGLLGTLRISPLGPLVAGLLLVTPYVGLFVTPFRVRERIPGGWKFLGDPLPLRLPVENGTLFLIGMLLLIATFSGQRWRRWPAPVAGPVPVAADGPGVDSTAGDWPPATSPAEPDTTPLSLGYPDPTPTEPLPRRTGGGSPWSAPPGNLPRRDDATN
;
A
#
# COMPACT_ATOMS: atom_id res chain seq x y z
N MET A 1 -6.55 25.64 -0.87
CA MET A 1 -5.45 25.74 0.12
C MET A 1 -4.73 24.42 0.39
N ARG A 2 -5.42 23.30 0.63
CA ARG A 2 -4.79 21.98 0.92
C ARG A 2 -3.79 21.44 -0.13
N HIS A 3 -3.95 21.79 -1.41
CA HIS A 3 -2.99 21.41 -2.47
C HIS A 3 -1.70 22.26 -2.46
N LEU A 4 -1.78 23.51 -2.00
CA LEU A 4 -0.63 24.42 -1.92
C LEU A 4 0.36 23.93 -0.85
N TRP A 5 -0.16 23.42 0.27
CA TRP A 5 0.66 22.80 1.31
C TRP A 5 1.41 21.56 0.82
N SER A 6 0.75 20.70 0.02
CA SER A 6 1.42 19.54 -0.56
C SER A 6 2.49 19.91 -1.59
N PHE A 7 2.24 20.95 -2.38
CA PHE A 7 3.22 21.49 -3.33
C PHE A 7 4.45 22.01 -2.59
N LEU A 8 4.23 22.86 -1.58
CA LEU A 8 5.30 23.43 -0.76
C LEU A 8 6.08 22.34 -0.03
N ALA A 9 5.39 21.33 0.50
CA ALA A 9 6.03 20.16 1.10
C ALA A 9 6.93 19.44 0.10
N GLY A 10 6.46 19.16 -1.13
CA GLY A 10 7.29 18.56 -2.17
C GLY A 10 8.51 19.42 -2.52
N LEU A 11 8.31 20.74 -2.65
CA LEU A 11 9.38 21.69 -2.97
C LEU A 11 10.47 21.74 -1.90
N VAL A 12 10.10 21.66 -0.61
CA VAL A 12 11.05 21.67 0.52
C VAL A 12 11.67 20.29 0.74
N VAL A 13 10.92 19.22 0.54
CA VAL A 13 11.42 17.86 0.74
C VAL A 13 12.52 17.51 -0.25
N VAL A 14 12.43 17.95 -1.51
CA VAL A 14 13.45 17.64 -2.53
C VAL A 14 14.88 18.03 -2.12
N PRO A 15 15.19 19.29 -1.78
CA PRO A 15 16.55 19.67 -1.39
C PRO A 15 16.99 18.97 -0.10
N VAL A 16 16.07 18.77 0.86
CA VAL A 16 16.37 18.06 2.11
C VAL A 16 16.75 16.61 1.82
N THR A 17 15.95 15.90 1.03
CA THR A 17 16.24 14.53 0.61
C THR A 17 17.54 14.44 -0.16
N TRP A 18 17.80 15.37 -1.09
CA TRP A 18 19.03 15.37 -1.86
C TRP A 18 20.25 15.46 -0.95
N VAL A 19 20.26 16.40 0.00
CA VAL A 19 21.35 16.56 0.98
C VAL A 19 21.52 15.29 1.83
N LEU A 20 20.43 14.74 2.38
CA LEU A 20 20.47 13.54 3.22
C LEU A 20 21.00 12.32 2.47
N VAL A 21 20.58 12.15 1.21
CA VAL A 21 21.07 11.06 0.35
C VAL A 21 22.54 11.28 0.03
N ALA A 22 22.97 12.50 -0.30
CA ALA A 22 24.38 12.80 -0.57
C ALA A 22 25.28 12.46 0.62
N LEU A 23 24.92 12.92 1.82
CA LEU A 23 25.67 12.64 3.05
C LEU A 23 25.67 11.16 3.40
N GLY A 24 24.51 10.50 3.31
CA GLY A 24 24.40 9.07 3.59
C GLY A 24 25.22 8.21 2.64
N GLN A 25 25.22 8.53 1.34
CA GLN A 25 26.00 7.80 0.33
C GLN A 25 27.49 8.04 0.47
N ASP A 26 27.91 9.28 0.66
CA ASP A 26 29.33 9.64 0.82
C ASP A 26 29.92 9.08 2.12
N GLY A 27 29.21 9.21 3.23
CA GLY A 27 29.62 8.64 4.51
C GLY A 27 29.70 7.11 4.48
N SER A 28 28.78 6.44 3.77
CA SER A 28 28.84 4.99 3.59
C SER A 28 30.05 4.57 2.75
N ALA A 29 30.28 5.24 1.61
CA ALA A 29 31.38 4.92 0.70
C ALA A 29 32.73 5.15 1.37
N SER A 30 32.94 6.33 1.96
CA SER A 30 34.19 6.66 2.66
C SER A 30 34.49 5.73 3.85
N THR A 31 33.46 5.27 4.56
CA THR A 31 33.62 4.29 5.65
C THR A 31 34.09 2.94 5.12
N VAL A 32 33.48 2.45 4.04
CA VAL A 32 33.85 1.18 3.42
C VAL A 32 35.25 1.25 2.81
N ASP A 33 35.56 2.32 2.08
CA ASP A 33 36.88 2.54 1.48
C ASP A 33 37.98 2.53 2.55
N ARG A 34 37.73 3.18 3.69
CA ARG A 34 38.64 3.17 4.84
C ARG A 34 38.85 1.77 5.43
N TRP A 35 37.80 0.94 5.50
CA TRP A 35 37.94 -0.43 5.98
C TRP A 35 38.80 -1.28 5.05
N VAL A 36 38.64 -1.09 3.75
CA VAL A 36 39.48 -1.76 2.73
C VAL A 36 40.94 -1.30 2.86
N GLU A 37 41.17 0.00 3.06
CA GLU A 37 42.52 0.57 3.20
C GLU A 37 43.24 0.07 4.46
N ILE A 38 42.56 0.04 5.61
CA ILE A 38 43.16 -0.29 6.92
C ILE A 38 43.08 -1.81 7.20
N GLY A 39 42.29 -2.56 6.43
CA GLY A 39 42.07 -4.00 6.63
C GLY A 39 41.27 -4.34 7.89
N THR A 40 40.51 -3.37 8.44
CA THR A 40 39.72 -3.55 9.66
C THR A 40 38.33 -2.95 9.49
N SER A 41 37.31 -3.60 10.07
CA SER A 41 35.91 -3.15 9.99
C SER A 41 35.39 -2.73 11.35
N ASN A 42 34.77 -1.55 11.43
CA ASN A 42 34.02 -1.11 12.60
C ASN A 42 32.65 -0.58 12.18
N THR A 43 31.62 -1.41 12.30
CA THR A 43 30.24 -1.12 11.89
C THR A 43 29.64 0.11 12.58
N ALA A 44 30.15 0.53 13.75
CA ALA A 44 29.69 1.75 14.39
C ALA A 44 29.86 2.99 13.49
N ASN A 45 30.87 2.98 12.62
CA ASN A 45 31.12 4.07 11.67
C ASN A 45 30.03 4.16 10.58
N LEU A 46 29.22 3.12 10.37
CA LEU A 46 28.08 3.16 9.45
C LEU A 46 26.80 3.73 10.07
N ILE A 47 26.75 3.92 11.39
CA ILE A 47 25.55 4.41 12.06
C ILE A 47 25.21 5.83 11.57
N GLU A 48 26.20 6.71 11.52
CA GLU A 48 26.03 8.08 11.06
C GLU A 48 25.45 8.18 9.64
N PRO A 49 26.05 7.58 8.59
CA PRO A 49 25.46 7.61 7.26
C PRO A 49 24.10 6.90 7.18
N ALA A 50 23.89 5.82 7.95
CA ALA A 50 22.60 5.13 8.01
C ALA A 50 21.49 6.02 8.58
N VAL A 51 21.79 6.88 9.56
CA VAL A 51 20.80 7.83 10.12
C VAL A 51 20.35 8.83 9.05
N TYR A 52 21.26 9.38 8.24
CA TYR A 52 20.88 10.28 7.15
C TYR A 52 19.95 9.60 6.13
N LEU A 53 20.26 8.37 5.73
CA LEU A 53 19.42 7.60 4.81
C LEU A 53 18.08 7.23 5.43
N ALA A 54 18.06 6.85 6.71
CA ALA A 54 16.83 6.53 7.42
C ALA A 54 15.89 7.74 7.52
N VAL A 55 16.42 8.90 7.93
CA VAL A 55 15.64 10.15 7.98
C VAL A 55 15.16 10.54 6.59
N GLY A 56 16.02 10.46 5.57
CA GLY A 56 15.66 10.74 4.18
C GLY A 56 14.53 9.83 3.68
N GLY A 57 14.62 8.54 3.98
CA GLY A 57 13.61 7.54 3.65
C GLY A 57 12.28 7.78 4.35
N VAL A 58 12.30 8.17 5.64
CA VAL A 58 11.08 8.54 6.38
C VAL A 58 10.42 9.77 5.76
N VAL A 59 11.19 10.82 5.46
CA VAL A 59 10.67 12.04 4.84
C VAL A 59 10.03 11.75 3.47
N LEU A 60 10.72 10.95 2.65
CA LEU A 60 10.20 10.51 1.35
C LEU A 60 8.96 9.62 1.48
N GLY A 61 8.96 8.69 2.43
CA GLY A 61 7.84 7.78 2.70
C GLY A 61 6.61 8.55 3.18
N LEU A 62 6.80 9.53 4.07
CA LEU A 62 5.74 10.44 4.47
C LEU A 62 5.21 11.18 3.24
N LEU A 63 6.07 11.81 2.44
CA LEU A 63 5.64 12.50 1.23
C LEU A 63 4.83 11.59 0.30
N GLY A 64 5.33 10.38 0.00
CA GLY A 64 4.66 9.40 -0.86
C GLY A 64 3.33 8.87 -0.31
N THR A 65 3.14 8.83 1.01
CA THR A 65 1.91 8.33 1.65
C THR A 65 0.82 9.38 1.81
N LEU A 66 1.08 10.67 1.59
CA LEU A 66 0.07 11.74 1.64
C LEU A 66 -1.05 11.55 0.58
N ARG A 67 -2.12 10.83 0.94
CA ARG A 67 -3.22 10.49 0.02
C ARG A 67 -4.04 11.69 -0.44
N ILE A 68 -4.04 12.79 0.31
CA ILE A 68 -4.95 13.92 0.11
C ILE A 68 -4.60 14.75 -1.14
N SER A 69 -3.33 14.78 -1.56
CA SER A 69 -2.90 15.54 -2.73
C SER A 69 -1.64 14.94 -3.38
N PRO A 70 -1.72 14.40 -4.61
CA PRO A 70 -0.59 13.80 -5.32
C PRO A 70 0.44 14.83 -5.84
N LEU A 71 0.15 16.13 -5.73
CA LEU A 71 0.99 17.19 -6.31
C LEU A 71 2.40 17.22 -5.70
N GLY A 72 2.53 16.97 -4.39
CA GLY A 72 3.81 16.96 -3.69
C GLY A 72 4.77 15.88 -4.20
N PRO A 73 4.38 14.58 -4.15
CA PRO A 73 5.14 13.48 -4.71
C PRO A 73 5.45 13.65 -6.20
N LEU A 74 4.51 14.17 -6.99
CA LEU A 74 4.69 14.41 -8.42
C LEU A 74 5.80 15.43 -8.66
N VAL A 75 5.69 16.61 -8.03
CA VAL A 75 6.67 17.69 -8.18
C VAL A 75 8.03 17.23 -7.65
N ALA A 76 8.06 16.54 -6.51
CA ALA A 76 9.30 16.01 -5.97
C ALA A 76 9.94 14.98 -6.90
N GLY A 77 9.14 14.05 -7.45
CA GLY A 77 9.60 13.06 -8.42
C GLY A 77 10.20 13.72 -9.68
N LEU A 78 9.50 14.71 -10.24
CA LEU A 78 10.01 15.46 -11.40
C LEU A 78 11.31 16.21 -11.08
N LEU A 79 11.39 16.90 -9.95
CA LEU A 79 12.59 17.65 -9.56
C LEU A 79 13.80 16.74 -9.28
N LEU A 80 13.57 15.51 -8.80
CA LEU A 80 14.65 14.54 -8.57
C LEU A 80 15.11 13.83 -9.86
N VAL A 81 14.21 13.60 -10.81
CA VAL A 81 14.54 12.99 -12.12
C VAL A 81 15.26 13.99 -13.05
N THR A 82 14.87 15.26 -13.00
CA THR A 82 15.33 16.29 -13.96
C THR A 82 16.85 16.45 -14.04
N PRO A 83 17.63 16.53 -12.94
CA PRO A 83 19.08 16.66 -13.01
C PRO A 83 19.73 15.51 -13.77
N TYR A 84 19.27 14.28 -13.54
CA TYR A 84 19.82 13.10 -14.20
C TYR A 84 19.49 13.07 -15.69
N VAL A 85 18.22 13.32 -16.04
CA VAL A 85 17.81 13.41 -17.46
C VAL A 85 18.56 14.53 -18.18
N GLY A 86 18.78 15.66 -17.50
CA GLY A 86 19.56 16.77 -18.01
C GLY A 86 21.01 16.40 -18.37
N LEU A 87 21.61 15.40 -17.72
CA LEU A 87 22.95 14.93 -18.07
C LEU A 87 23.01 14.31 -19.47
N PHE A 88 21.92 13.76 -20.00
CA PHE A 88 21.87 13.22 -21.37
C PHE A 88 21.79 14.30 -22.44
N VAL A 89 21.25 15.48 -22.10
CA VAL A 89 21.04 16.59 -23.05
C VAL A 89 22.18 17.60 -22.98
N THR A 90 22.53 18.04 -21.77
CA THR A 90 23.57 19.05 -21.53
C THR A 90 24.40 18.70 -20.27
N PRO A 91 25.31 17.70 -20.34
CA PRO A 91 26.02 17.19 -19.17
C PRO A 91 26.83 18.26 -18.42
N PHE A 92 27.59 19.08 -19.14
CA PHE A 92 28.45 20.10 -18.54
C PHE A 92 27.64 21.21 -17.86
N ARG A 93 26.60 21.75 -18.53
CA ARG A 93 25.73 22.78 -17.95
C ARG A 93 25.03 22.32 -16.67
N VAL A 94 24.62 21.05 -16.62
CA VAL A 94 23.98 20.48 -15.43
C VAL A 94 24.99 20.31 -14.30
N ARG A 95 26.18 19.78 -14.60
CA ARG A 95 27.27 19.65 -13.62
C ARG A 95 27.71 21.01 -13.06
N GLU A 96 27.80 22.04 -13.88
CA GLU A 96 28.18 23.40 -13.47
C GLU A 96 27.14 24.06 -12.57
N ARG A 97 25.85 23.77 -12.76
CA ARG A 97 24.77 24.26 -11.90
C ARG A 97 24.76 23.63 -10.51
N ILE A 98 25.30 22.42 -10.36
CA ILE A 98 25.37 21.73 -9.07
C ILE A 98 26.68 22.14 -8.38
N PRO A 99 26.63 22.87 -7.25
CA PRO A 99 27.83 23.29 -6.55
C PRO A 99 28.63 22.06 -6.07
N GLY A 100 29.90 21.99 -6.47
CA GLY A 100 30.78 20.87 -6.15
C GLY A 100 31.60 21.03 -4.87
N GLY A 101 31.57 22.22 -4.24
CA GLY A 101 32.44 22.56 -3.10
C GLY A 101 31.71 23.05 -1.86
N TRP A 102 30.40 22.78 -1.75
CA TRP A 102 29.66 23.12 -0.54
C TRP A 102 30.10 22.25 0.63
N LYS A 103 30.02 22.81 1.84
CA LYS A 103 30.29 22.10 3.07
C LYS A 103 29.05 22.09 3.94
N PHE A 104 28.82 20.99 4.64
CA PHE A 104 27.77 20.86 5.65
C PHE A 104 28.45 20.46 6.95
N LEU A 105 28.26 21.24 8.01
CA LEU A 105 28.89 21.02 9.34
C LEU A 105 30.42 20.89 9.33
N GLY A 106 31.09 21.39 8.28
CA GLY A 106 32.56 21.33 8.12
C GLY A 106 33.02 20.28 7.12
N ASP A 107 32.16 19.30 6.80
CA ASP A 107 32.45 18.22 5.88
C ASP A 107 32.05 18.56 4.44
N PRO A 108 32.77 18.04 3.43
CA PRO A 108 32.40 18.24 2.04
C PRO A 108 31.00 17.65 1.79
N LEU A 109 30.16 18.39 1.07
CA LEU A 109 28.82 17.96 0.70
C LEU A 109 28.79 17.60 -0.79
N PRO A 110 28.98 16.32 -1.17
CA PRO A 110 29.07 15.91 -2.56
C PRO A 110 27.68 15.78 -3.20
N LEU A 111 27.01 16.92 -3.42
CA LEU A 111 25.67 16.96 -4.04
C LEU A 111 25.62 16.35 -5.44
N ARG A 112 26.77 16.24 -6.11
CA ARG A 112 26.87 15.60 -7.43
C ARG A 112 26.77 14.08 -7.36
N LEU A 113 27.22 13.47 -6.27
CA LEU A 113 27.32 12.01 -6.12
C LEU A 113 25.95 11.30 -6.35
N PRO A 114 24.83 11.73 -5.75
CA PRO A 114 23.54 11.08 -5.98
C PRO A 114 22.98 11.24 -7.40
N VAL A 115 23.37 12.31 -8.10
CA VAL A 115 23.01 12.50 -9.50
C VAL A 115 23.85 11.57 -10.37
N GLU A 116 25.17 11.58 -10.19
CA GLU A 116 26.11 10.80 -11.02
C GLU A 116 25.86 9.29 -10.90
N ASN A 117 25.54 8.81 -9.70
CA ASN A 117 25.21 7.40 -9.47
C ASN A 117 23.75 7.04 -9.80
N GLY A 118 22.92 8.01 -10.21
CA GLY A 118 21.53 7.80 -10.62
C GLY A 118 20.55 7.51 -9.47
N THR A 119 20.94 7.67 -8.21
CA THR A 119 20.05 7.36 -7.06
C THR A 119 18.88 8.32 -6.97
N LEU A 120 19.09 9.62 -7.24
CA LEU A 120 17.98 10.58 -7.30
C LEU A 120 17.01 10.26 -8.43
N PHE A 121 17.51 9.76 -9.56
CA PHE A 121 16.65 9.32 -10.65
C PHE A 121 15.75 8.16 -10.23
N LEU A 122 16.30 7.14 -9.57
CA LEU A 122 15.53 5.99 -9.08
C LEU A 122 14.49 6.40 -8.04
N ILE A 123 14.87 7.23 -7.06
CA ILE A 123 13.96 7.76 -6.04
C ILE A 123 12.85 8.58 -6.69
N GLY A 124 13.21 9.47 -7.62
CA GLY A 124 12.25 10.31 -8.33
C GLY A 124 11.28 9.47 -9.17
N MET A 125 11.76 8.44 -9.86
CA MET A 125 10.92 7.51 -10.60
C MET A 125 9.97 6.73 -9.69
N LEU A 126 10.45 6.29 -8.52
CA LEU A 126 9.62 5.60 -7.53
C LEU A 126 8.49 6.51 -7.03
N LEU A 127 8.76 7.80 -6.79
CA LEU A 127 7.73 8.78 -6.42
C LEU A 127 6.72 9.01 -7.55
N LEU A 128 7.16 9.07 -8.81
CA LEU A 128 6.26 9.17 -9.96
C LEU A 128 5.36 7.93 -10.07
N ILE A 129 5.93 6.73 -9.99
CA ILE A 129 5.16 5.48 -9.99
C ILE A 129 4.17 5.46 -8.82
N ALA A 130 4.60 5.86 -7.62
CA ALA A 130 3.72 5.95 -6.45
C ALA A 130 2.56 6.94 -6.67
N THR A 131 2.81 8.04 -7.38
CA THR A 131 1.79 9.07 -7.72
C THR A 131 0.71 8.51 -8.65
N PHE A 132 1.12 7.76 -9.68
CA PHE A 132 0.22 7.19 -10.70
C PHE A 132 -0.32 5.80 -10.33
N SER A 133 0.11 5.21 -9.21
CA SER A 133 -0.36 3.90 -8.77
C SER A 133 -1.87 3.91 -8.50
N GLY A 134 -2.63 3.13 -9.29
CA GLY A 134 -4.09 3.04 -9.21
C GLY A 134 -4.62 2.67 -7.83
N GLN A 135 -3.83 2.01 -6.98
CA GLN A 135 -4.20 1.65 -5.61
C GLN A 135 -4.46 2.85 -4.70
N ARG A 136 -3.90 4.03 -5.00
CA ARG A 136 -4.25 5.29 -4.32
C ARG A 136 -5.66 5.79 -4.65
N TRP A 137 -6.14 5.48 -5.84
CA TRP A 137 -7.39 6.00 -6.41
C TRP A 137 -8.55 4.99 -6.30
N ARG A 138 -8.25 3.73 -5.97
CA ARG A 138 -9.30 2.74 -5.68
C ARG A 138 -10.04 3.15 -4.40
N ARG A 139 -11.36 3.31 -4.54
CA ARG A 139 -12.29 3.59 -3.44
C ARG A 139 -11.99 2.66 -2.27
N TRP A 140 -11.88 3.24 -1.07
CA TRP A 140 -11.95 2.47 0.16
C TRP A 140 -13.27 1.67 0.18
N PRO A 141 -13.26 0.42 0.68
CA PRO A 141 -14.50 -0.32 0.90
C PRO A 141 -15.43 0.51 1.79
N ALA A 142 -16.71 0.56 1.41
CA ALA A 142 -17.72 1.36 2.08
C ALA A 142 -17.73 1.08 3.59
N PRO A 143 -17.90 2.11 4.44
CA PRO A 143 -18.07 1.89 5.87
C PRO A 143 -19.21 0.89 6.08
N VAL A 144 -18.94 -0.19 6.79
CA VAL A 144 -20.00 -1.09 7.27
C VAL A 144 -20.95 -0.22 8.09
N ALA A 145 -22.21 -0.16 7.68
CA ALA A 145 -23.24 0.59 8.38
C ALA A 145 -23.23 0.19 9.87
N GLY A 146 -23.03 1.16 10.76
CA GLY A 146 -23.10 0.92 12.19
C GLY A 146 -24.47 0.38 12.60
N PRO A 147 -24.58 -0.35 13.72
CA PRO A 147 -25.83 -0.95 14.15
C PRO A 147 -26.90 0.13 14.31
N VAL A 148 -28.03 -0.07 13.64
CA VAL A 148 -29.22 0.77 13.74
C VAL A 148 -29.69 0.75 15.19
N PRO A 149 -29.89 1.89 15.86
CA PRO A 149 -30.45 1.89 17.21
C PRO A 149 -31.89 1.37 17.14
N VAL A 150 -32.15 0.29 17.88
CA VAL A 150 -33.51 -0.22 18.10
C VAL A 150 -34.28 0.87 18.82
N ALA A 151 -35.29 1.43 18.16
CA ALA A 151 -36.22 2.35 18.78
C ALA A 151 -36.96 1.61 19.90
N ALA A 152 -36.88 2.14 21.12
CA ALA A 152 -37.54 1.61 22.29
C ALA A 152 -39.08 1.59 22.10
N ASP A 153 -39.68 0.51 22.58
CA ASP A 153 -41.12 0.23 22.58
C ASP A 153 -41.99 1.42 22.96
N GLY A 154 -42.93 1.78 22.08
CA GLY A 154 -44.12 2.57 22.38
C GLY A 154 -45.36 1.76 21.98
N PRO A 155 -46.45 1.77 22.78
CA PRO A 155 -47.46 0.72 22.70
C PRO A 155 -48.46 0.93 21.56
N GLY A 156 -48.63 -0.12 20.75
CA GLY A 156 -49.89 -0.55 20.17
C GLY A 156 -50.48 0.26 19.01
N VAL A 157 -50.24 -0.21 17.78
CA VAL A 157 -51.30 -0.29 16.74
C VAL A 157 -51.03 -1.53 15.90
N ASP A 158 -51.93 -2.50 15.98
CA ASP A 158 -52.03 -3.62 15.04
C ASP A 158 -52.12 -3.08 13.60
N SER A 159 -51.12 -3.40 12.77
CA SER A 159 -51.17 -3.13 11.33
C SER A 159 -50.93 -4.42 10.58
N THR A 160 -51.97 -4.81 9.87
CA THR A 160 -52.17 -6.06 9.13
C THR A 160 -51.10 -6.35 8.09
N ALA A 161 -50.78 -7.64 7.95
CA ALA A 161 -49.97 -8.19 6.87
C ALA A 161 -50.64 -7.94 5.50
N GLY A 162 -50.17 -6.93 4.78
CA GLY A 162 -50.65 -6.63 3.43
C GLY A 162 -50.45 -5.18 3.03
N ASP A 163 -49.22 -4.67 3.09
CA ASP A 163 -48.81 -3.50 2.31
C ASP A 163 -47.29 -3.41 2.30
N TRP A 164 -46.68 -3.94 1.24
CA TRP A 164 -45.26 -3.72 0.96
C TRP A 164 -45.12 -2.37 0.25
N PRO A 165 -44.28 -1.43 0.71
CA PRO A 165 -44.10 -0.16 0.02
C PRO A 165 -43.48 -0.42 -1.37
N PRO A 166 -43.84 0.36 -2.41
CA PRO A 166 -43.23 0.18 -3.72
C PRO A 166 -41.73 0.47 -3.61
N ALA A 167 -40.92 -0.56 -3.88
CA ALA A 167 -39.49 -0.43 -4.03
C ALA A 167 -39.21 0.49 -5.22
N THR A 168 -39.05 1.79 -4.96
CA THR A 168 -38.47 2.71 -5.93
C THR A 168 -36.96 2.50 -5.85
N SER A 169 -36.46 1.47 -6.54
CA SER A 169 -35.03 1.23 -6.70
C SER A 169 -34.45 2.32 -7.63
N PRO A 170 -33.45 3.11 -7.20
CA PRO A 170 -32.57 3.77 -8.16
C PRO A 170 -31.78 2.67 -8.87
N ALA A 171 -31.75 2.70 -10.20
CA ALA A 171 -31.08 1.71 -11.04
C ALA A 171 -29.71 1.29 -10.48
N GLU A 172 -29.66 0.07 -9.96
CA GLU A 172 -28.45 -0.61 -9.55
C GLU A 172 -27.66 -0.96 -10.83
N PRO A 173 -26.36 -0.66 -10.91
CA PRO A 173 -25.60 -0.99 -12.11
C PRO A 173 -25.43 -2.51 -12.19
N ASP A 174 -26.11 -3.09 -13.17
CA ASP A 174 -25.98 -4.43 -13.78
C ASP A 174 -24.88 -5.31 -13.15
N THR A 175 -25.14 -5.80 -11.93
CA THR A 175 -24.35 -6.84 -11.29
C THR A 175 -24.92 -8.17 -11.74
N THR A 176 -24.27 -8.77 -12.75
CA THR A 176 -24.42 -10.20 -13.03
C THR A 176 -24.38 -10.98 -11.72
N PRO A 177 -25.41 -11.77 -11.38
CA PRO A 177 -25.40 -12.52 -10.14
C PRO A 177 -24.20 -13.46 -10.12
N LEU A 178 -23.49 -13.50 -9.00
CA LEU A 178 -22.40 -14.43 -8.75
C LEU A 178 -22.98 -15.86 -8.84
N SER A 179 -22.81 -16.49 -10.00
CA SER A 179 -23.12 -17.90 -10.20
C SER A 179 -22.15 -18.70 -9.34
N LEU A 180 -22.67 -19.34 -8.29
CA LEU A 180 -21.97 -20.27 -7.41
C LEU A 180 -21.63 -21.59 -8.13
N GLY A 181 -21.12 -21.55 -9.37
CA GLY A 181 -20.53 -22.69 -10.07
C GLY A 181 -21.37 -23.97 -10.14
N TYR A 182 -22.68 -23.91 -9.92
CA TYR A 182 -23.56 -25.04 -10.10
C TYR A 182 -23.94 -25.10 -11.58
N PRO A 183 -23.70 -26.23 -12.28
CA PRO A 183 -24.25 -26.40 -13.62
C PRO A 183 -25.77 -26.31 -13.54
N ASP A 184 -26.38 -25.64 -14.53
CA ASP A 184 -27.83 -25.53 -14.68
C ASP A 184 -28.50 -26.89 -14.51
N PRO A 185 -29.64 -26.99 -13.79
CA PRO A 185 -30.41 -28.22 -13.77
C PRO A 185 -31.07 -28.39 -15.14
N THR A 186 -30.39 -29.07 -16.06
CA THR A 186 -31.06 -29.78 -17.14
C THR A 186 -32.16 -30.65 -16.53
N PRO A 187 -33.39 -30.69 -17.08
CA PRO A 187 -34.47 -31.47 -16.49
C PRO A 187 -34.11 -32.95 -16.49
N THR A 188 -33.66 -33.47 -15.35
CA THR A 188 -33.37 -34.90 -15.20
C THR A 188 -34.69 -35.65 -15.03
N GLU A 189 -34.86 -36.61 -15.92
CA GLU A 189 -35.86 -37.67 -15.96
C GLU A 189 -36.30 -38.18 -14.56
N PRO A 190 -37.60 -38.45 -14.33
CA PRO A 190 -38.11 -38.68 -12.98
C PRO A 190 -37.61 -40.00 -12.40
N LEU A 191 -36.87 -39.91 -11.28
CA LEU A 191 -36.42 -41.06 -10.50
C LEU A 191 -37.62 -41.86 -9.94
N PRO A 192 -37.52 -43.20 -9.86
CA PRO A 192 -38.63 -44.06 -9.46
C PRO A 192 -39.02 -43.82 -8.00
N ARG A 193 -40.32 -43.60 -7.81
CA ARG A 193 -41.00 -43.41 -6.52
C ARG A 193 -40.78 -44.65 -5.64
N ARG A 194 -39.97 -44.53 -4.57
CA ARG A 194 -39.89 -45.57 -3.54
C ARG A 194 -40.93 -45.30 -2.45
N THR A 195 -42.04 -46.02 -2.53
CA THR A 195 -43.02 -46.22 -1.47
C THR A 195 -42.38 -46.98 -0.29
N GLY A 196 -42.56 -46.49 0.94
CA GLY A 196 -42.24 -47.26 2.16
C GLY A 196 -41.73 -46.39 3.29
N GLY A 197 -42.53 -46.26 4.35
CA GLY A 197 -42.29 -45.39 5.49
C GLY A 197 -41.16 -45.85 6.42
N GLY A 198 -40.58 -44.88 7.11
CA GLY A 198 -39.55 -45.05 8.15
C GLY A 198 -38.40 -44.07 7.94
N SER A 199 -38.46 -42.93 8.63
CA SER A 199 -37.30 -42.02 8.70
C SER A 199 -36.14 -42.74 9.42
N PRO A 200 -34.91 -42.74 8.86
CA PRO A 200 -33.76 -43.37 9.49
C PRO A 200 -33.29 -42.64 10.77
N TRP A 201 -33.95 -41.54 11.15
CA TRP A 201 -33.52 -40.65 12.23
C TRP A 201 -34.35 -40.77 13.51
N SER A 202 -35.27 -41.74 13.62
CA SER A 202 -36.17 -41.87 14.78
C SER A 202 -35.86 -43.03 15.74
N ALA A 203 -34.60 -43.46 15.85
CA ALA A 203 -34.19 -44.45 16.86
C ALA A 203 -33.41 -43.76 18.02
N PRO A 204 -33.86 -43.87 19.29
CA PRO A 204 -33.13 -43.36 20.45
C PRO A 204 -31.91 -44.24 20.79
N PRO A 205 -30.88 -43.70 21.48
CA PRO A 205 -29.59 -44.37 21.61
C PRO A 205 -29.66 -45.47 22.68
N GLY A 206 -29.56 -46.72 22.26
CA GLY A 206 -29.50 -47.86 23.17
C GLY A 206 -28.93 -49.11 22.50
N ASN A 207 -27.89 -49.67 23.12
CA ASN A 207 -27.26 -50.97 22.87
C ASN A 207 -26.33 -51.10 21.64
N LEU A 208 -25.09 -50.63 21.81
CA LEU A 208 -23.95 -51.20 21.08
C LEU A 208 -23.55 -52.53 21.74
N PRO A 209 -23.45 -53.66 21.00
CA PRO A 209 -22.78 -54.84 21.51
C PRO A 209 -21.27 -54.60 21.57
N ARG A 210 -20.70 -54.77 22.77
CA ARG A 210 -19.26 -54.82 23.06
C ARG A 210 -18.62 -55.93 22.22
N ARG A 211 -17.62 -55.57 21.42
CA ARG A 211 -16.76 -56.52 20.70
C ARG A 211 -15.38 -56.52 21.35
N ASP A 212 -15.17 -57.48 22.22
CA ASP A 212 -13.86 -57.84 22.78
C ASP A 212 -13.22 -58.82 21.80
N ASP A 213 -12.14 -58.43 21.12
CA ASP A 213 -11.21 -59.36 20.49
C ASP A 213 -9.82 -58.72 20.44
N ALA A 214 -9.07 -58.94 21.51
CA ALA A 214 -7.61 -58.85 21.54
C ALA A 214 -7.09 -60.15 22.14
N THR A 215 -6.44 -61.00 21.35
CA THR A 215 -5.39 -61.92 21.81
C THR A 215 -4.61 -62.50 20.62
N ASN A 216 -3.29 -62.32 20.72
CA ASN A 216 -2.15 -62.85 19.94
C ASN A 216 -1.99 -62.47 18.47
#